data_AF-A0A401IX87-F1
#
_entry.id   AF-A0A401IX87-F1
#
_cell.length_a   1.000
_cell.length_b   1.000
_cell.length_c   1.000
_cell.angle_alpha   90.00
_cell.angle_beta   90.00
_cell.angle_gamma   90.00
#
_symmetry.space_group_name_H-M   'P 1'
#
loop_
_entity.id
_entity.type
_entity.pdbx_description
1 polymer ?
#
loop_
_entity_poly.entity_id
_entity_poly.type
_entity_poly.pdbx_seq_one_letter_code
_entity_poly.pdbx_strand_id
1 'polypeptide(L)'
;MRDDVFPTGLLLSPVRAMAWDDAPPIDALTLAALGDLFDGDPRPEFLLLGTGAGLRQPPRPFVRAVEALGIGVEAMDSRAAARAWGVLRAEERWIVAALLPL
;
A
#
# COMPACT_ATOMS: atom_id res chain seq x y z
N MET A 1 8.08 -12.46 18.30
CA MET A 1 7.77 -11.22 17.55
C MET A 1 9.10 -10.67 17.09
N ARG A 2 9.32 -10.53 15.78
CA ARG A 2 10.58 -10.02 15.23
C ARG A 2 10.30 -8.59 14.78
N ASP A 3 11.13 -7.68 15.23
CA ASP A 3 10.97 -6.27 14.90
C ASP A 3 11.77 -5.96 13.62
N ASP A 4 11.04 -6.05 12.50
CA ASP A 4 11.37 -5.60 11.14
C ASP A 4 11.52 -4.06 11.03
N VAL A 5 12.62 -3.52 10.48
CA VAL A 5 12.70 -2.11 10.03
C VAL A 5 12.77 -2.05 8.51
N PHE A 6 11.88 -1.25 7.90
CA PHE A 6 11.73 -1.10 6.44
C PHE A 6 12.04 0.34 6.02
N PRO A 7 13.31 0.70 5.79
CA PRO A 7 13.74 2.09 5.62
C PRO A 7 13.33 2.72 4.28
N THR A 8 13.10 1.91 3.25
CA THR A 8 12.79 2.37 1.88
C THR A 8 11.31 2.35 1.56
N GLY A 9 10.48 1.77 2.44
CA GLY A 9 9.05 1.57 2.22
C GLY A 9 8.63 0.14 2.56
N LEU A 10 7.32 -0.06 2.66
CA LEU A 10 6.74 -1.29 3.14
C LEU A 10 5.50 -1.67 2.33
N LEU A 11 5.47 -2.90 1.84
CA LEU A 11 4.28 -3.52 1.26
C LEU A 11 3.67 -4.48 2.27
N LEU A 12 2.36 -4.41 2.45
CA LEU A 12 1.60 -5.21 3.40
C LEU A 12 0.45 -5.94 2.71
N SER A 13 0.37 -7.23 2.97
CA SER A 13 -0.85 -8.02 2.76
C SER A 13 -1.26 -8.70 4.07
N PRO A 14 -2.45 -9.32 4.13
CA PRO A 14 -2.91 -10.01 5.34
C PRO A 14 -1.96 -11.10 5.83
N VAL A 15 -1.09 -11.62 4.96
CA VAL A 15 -0.21 -12.77 5.24
C VAL A 15 1.28 -12.44 5.22
N ARG A 16 1.68 -11.24 4.75
CA ARG A 16 3.10 -10.87 4.63
C ARG A 16 3.33 -9.37 4.80
N ALA A 17 4.47 -9.06 5.40
CA ALA A 17 5.09 -7.74 5.37
C ALA A 17 6.41 -7.85 4.59
N MET A 18 6.60 -6.97 3.61
CA MET A 18 7.71 -7.04 2.67
C MET A 18 8.38 -5.68 2.57
N ALA A 19 9.71 -5.67 2.48
CA ALA A 19 10.44 -4.47 2.13
C ALA A 19 10.05 -4.02 0.72
N TRP A 20 9.85 -2.71 0.56
CA TRP A 20 9.72 -2.09 -0.76
C TRP A 20 11.07 -1.48 -1.13
N ASP A 21 12.00 -2.33 -1.56
CA ASP A 21 13.42 -1.96 -1.72
C ASP A 21 13.62 -0.78 -2.69
N ASP A 22 12.85 -0.74 -3.78
CA ASP A 22 12.89 0.31 -4.80
C ASP A 22 11.59 1.12 -4.87
N ALA A 23 11.05 1.52 -3.72
CA ALA A 23 9.84 2.34 -3.69
C ALA A 23 10.05 3.66 -4.47
N PRO A 24 9.29 3.90 -5.56
CA PRO A 24 9.46 5.11 -6.35
C PRO A 24 8.95 6.33 -5.58
N PRO A 25 9.40 7.55 -5.92
CA PRO A 25 8.70 8.75 -5.46
C PRO A 25 7.24 8.69 -5.94
N ILE A 26 6.33 9.26 -5.15
CA ILE A 26 4.88 9.19 -5.42
C ILE A 26 4.52 9.56 -6.86
N ASP A 27 5.17 10.56 -7.43
CA ASP A 27 4.87 11.07 -8.78
C ASP A 27 5.27 10.10 -9.90
N ALA A 28 6.15 9.14 -9.60
CA ALA A 28 6.60 8.09 -10.51
C ALA A 28 5.99 6.72 -10.18
N LEU A 29 5.01 6.65 -9.27
CA LEU A 29 4.38 5.40 -8.87
C LEU A 29 3.66 4.75 -10.05
N THR A 30 3.88 3.45 -10.23
CA THR A 30 3.23 2.62 -11.24
C THR A 30 2.71 1.33 -10.62
N LEU A 31 1.76 0.67 -11.29
CA LEU A 31 1.22 -0.61 -10.81
C LEU A 31 2.32 -1.67 -10.66
N ALA A 32 3.29 -1.68 -11.59
CA ALA A 32 4.41 -2.63 -11.58
C ALA A 32 5.28 -2.51 -10.33
N ALA A 33 5.38 -1.31 -9.74
CA ALA A 33 6.14 -1.10 -8.51
C ALA A 33 5.55 -1.82 -7.29
N LEU A 34 4.29 -2.27 -7.37
CA LEU A 34 3.63 -3.03 -6.31
C LEU A 34 3.80 -4.55 -6.46
N GLY A 35 4.43 -5.02 -7.54
CA GLY A 35 4.67 -6.44 -7.78
C GLY A 35 3.39 -7.27 -7.73
N ASP A 36 3.44 -8.36 -6.97
CA ASP A 36 2.36 -9.35 -6.80
C ASP A 36 1.41 -9.00 -5.63
N LEU A 37 1.39 -7.74 -5.15
CA LEU A 37 0.62 -7.34 -3.98
C LEU A 37 -0.87 -7.68 -4.08
N PHE A 38 -1.42 -7.65 -5.29
CA PHE A 38 -2.84 -7.87 -5.56
C PHE A 38 -3.21 -9.32 -5.89
N ASP A 39 -2.23 -10.23 -5.97
CA ASP A 39 -2.40 -11.61 -6.44
C ASP A 39 -2.89 -12.57 -5.33
N GLY A 40 -3.22 -12.04 -4.15
CA GLY A 40 -3.71 -12.82 -3.02
C GLY A 40 -5.10 -13.42 -3.25
N ASP A 41 -5.36 -14.54 -2.56
CA ASP A 41 -6.67 -15.16 -2.43
C ASP A 41 -7.07 -15.22 -0.94
N PRO A 42 -8.20 -14.59 -0.52
CA PRO A 42 -9.09 -13.77 -1.34
C PRO A 42 -8.43 -12.52 -1.93
N ARG A 43 -9.05 -11.99 -2.97
CA ARG A 43 -8.61 -10.76 -3.61
C ARG A 43 -8.80 -9.57 -2.67
N PRO A 44 -7.86 -8.62 -2.59
CA PRO A 44 -8.03 -7.47 -1.70
C PRO A 44 -9.16 -6.53 -2.14
N GLU A 45 -9.84 -5.97 -1.16
CA GLU A 45 -10.96 -5.04 -1.34
C GLU A 45 -10.49 -3.68 -1.89
N PHE A 46 -9.40 -3.14 -1.35
CA PHE A 46 -8.78 -1.89 -1.77
C PHE A 46 -7.33 -1.78 -1.28
N LEU A 47 -6.60 -0.82 -1.86
CA LEU A 47 -5.24 -0.43 -1.47
C LEU A 47 -5.27 0.78 -0.54
N LEU A 48 -4.66 0.66 0.64
CA LEU A 48 -4.21 1.82 1.41
C LEU A 48 -2.86 2.30 0.86
N LEU A 49 -2.82 3.51 0.31
CA LEU A 49 -1.59 4.12 -0.17
C LEU A 49 -1.09 5.18 0.82
N GLY A 50 -0.01 4.84 1.54
CA GLY A 50 0.73 5.77 2.38
C GLY A 50 1.74 6.56 1.56
N THR A 51 1.58 7.89 1.49
CA THR A 51 2.33 8.75 0.56
C THR A 51 3.55 9.45 1.18
N GLY A 52 3.98 9.00 2.35
CA GLY A 52 5.12 9.51 3.12
C GLY A 52 4.68 10.46 4.24
N ALA A 53 5.44 11.52 4.48
CA ALA A 53 5.23 12.48 5.56
C ALA A 53 3.92 13.31 5.45
N GLY A 54 3.26 13.32 4.29
CA GLY A 54 2.01 14.04 4.08
C GLY A 54 1.23 13.46 2.90
N LEU A 55 -0.09 13.68 2.90
CA LEU A 55 -0.97 13.27 1.81
C LEU A 55 -0.54 13.93 0.49
N ARG A 56 -0.21 13.10 -0.50
CA ARG A 56 0.01 13.51 -1.89
C ARG A 56 -0.93 12.75 -2.82
N GLN A 57 -1.38 13.41 -3.88
CA GLN A 57 -2.22 12.78 -4.88
C GLN A 57 -1.39 11.80 -5.72
N PRO A 58 -1.77 10.51 -5.81
CA PRO A 58 -1.07 9.58 -6.68
C PRO A 58 -1.27 9.91 -8.16
N PRO A 59 -0.36 9.49 -9.05
CA PRO A 59 -0.50 9.67 -10.48
C PRO A 59 -1.82 9.08 -11.00
N ARG A 60 -2.57 9.85 -11.79
CA ARG A 60 -3.82 9.35 -12.40
C ARG A 60 -3.64 8.04 -13.19
N PRO A 61 -2.54 7.83 -13.94
CA PRO A 61 -2.29 6.55 -14.61
C PRO A 61 -2.17 5.38 -13.63
N PHE A 62 -1.55 5.58 -12.47
CA PHE A 62 -1.46 4.56 -11.42
C PHE A 62 -2.83 4.20 -10.87
N VAL A 63 -3.61 5.21 -10.48
CA VAL A 63 -4.97 4.99 -9.93
C VAL A 63 -5.83 4.21 -10.93
N ARG A 64 -5.85 4.63 -12.20
CA ARG A 64 -6.59 3.92 -13.26
C ARG A 64 -6.13 2.48 -13.46
N ALA A 65 -4.83 2.21 -13.34
CA ALA A 65 -4.30 0.85 -13.50
C ALA A 65 -4.75 -0.06 -12.36
N VAL A 66 -4.80 0.45 -11.12
CA VAL A 66 -5.32 -0.30 -9.95
C VAL A 66 -6.85 -0.45 -10.05
N GLU A 67 -7.57 0.60 -10.43
CA GLU A 67 -9.02 0.56 -10.64
C GLU A 67 -9.43 -0.38 -11.79
N ALA A 68 -8.59 -0.56 -12.81
CA ALA A 68 -8.82 -1.54 -13.88
C ALA A 68 -8.74 -2.98 -13.36
N LEU A 69 -8.08 -3.21 -12.23
CA LEU A 69 -8.17 -4.46 -11.49
C LEU A 69 -9.48 -4.53 -10.68
N GLY A 70 -10.30 -3.49 -10.59
CA GLY A 70 -11.49 -3.44 -9.74
C GLY A 70 -11.15 -3.23 -8.26
N ILE A 71 -9.98 -2.65 -7.98
CA ILE A 71 -9.48 -2.39 -6.63
C ILE A 71 -9.43 -0.87 -6.43
N GLY A 72 -10.01 -0.38 -5.33
CA GLY A 72 -9.96 1.05 -4.99
C GLY A 72 -8.58 1.48 -4.47
N VAL A 73 -8.26 2.78 -4.57
CA VAL A 73 -7.04 3.37 -4.01
C VAL A 73 -7.41 4.45 -3.00
N GLU A 74 -7.05 4.22 -1.74
CA GLU A 74 -7.26 5.14 -0.62
C GLU A 74 -5.93 5.79 -0.22
N ALA A 75 -5.68 6.99 -0.73
CA ALA A 75 -4.44 7.73 -0.48
C ALA A 75 -4.52 8.55 0.83
N MET A 76 -3.45 8.48 1.63
CA MET A 76 -3.25 9.26 2.86
C MET A 76 -1.75 9.41 3.17
N ASP A 77 -1.37 10.10 4.26
CA ASP A 77 0.01 10.04 4.75
C ASP A 77 0.33 8.63 5.31
N SER A 78 1.60 8.23 5.31
CA SER A 78 1.98 6.87 5.72
C SER A 78 1.66 6.56 7.18
N ARG A 79 1.60 7.58 8.04
CA ARG A 79 1.24 7.41 9.46
C ARG A 79 -0.25 7.17 9.63
N ALA A 80 -1.09 7.80 8.83
CA ALA A 80 -2.53 7.55 8.77
C ALA A 80 -2.80 6.15 8.19
N ALA A 81 -2.15 5.79 7.08
CA ALA A 81 -2.30 4.47 6.45
C ALA A 81 -1.92 3.33 7.40
N ALA A 82 -0.81 3.47 8.15
CA ALA A 82 -0.41 2.47 9.15
C ALA A 82 -1.44 2.28 10.28
N ARG A 83 -2.11 3.36 10.71
CA ARG A 83 -3.18 3.29 11.71
C ARG A 83 -4.44 2.64 11.13
N ALA A 84 -4.84 3.05 9.93
CA ALA A 84 -5.99 2.49 9.22
C ALA A 84 -5.80 0.98 8.98
N TRP A 85 -4.59 0.56 8.59
CA TRP A 85 -4.22 -0.84 8.46
C TRP A 85 -4.53 -1.63 9.74
N GLY A 86 -4.08 -1.16 10.89
CA GLY A 86 -4.32 -1.84 12.17
C GLY A 86 -5.81 -1.99 12.51
N VAL A 87 -6.61 -0.95 12.28
CA VAL A 87 -8.07 -0.98 12.50
C VAL A 87 -8.75 -1.95 11.55
N LEU A 88 -8.52 -1.82 10.24
CA LEU A 88 -9.19 -2.61 9.21
C LEU A 88 -8.81 -4.10 9.29
N ARG A 89 -7.56 -4.40 9.67
CA ARG A 89 -7.14 -5.79 9.91
C ARG A 89 -7.74 -6.37 11.20
N ALA A 90 -8.00 -5.55 12.22
CA ALA A 90 -8.74 -5.99 13.41
C ALA A 90 -10.23 -6.27 13.09
N GLU A 91 -10.77 -5.63 12.06
CA GLU A 91 -12.10 -5.92 11.48
C GLU A 91 -12.08 -7.09 10.48
N GLU A 92 -10.99 -7.85 10.41
CA GLU A 92 -10.78 -9.00 9.52
C GLU A 92 -10.86 -8.69 8.02
N ARG A 93 -10.84 -7.40 7.63
CA ARG A 93 -10.98 -6.97 6.23
C ARG A 93 -9.79 -7.32 5.36
N TRP A 94 -10.04 -7.79 4.15
CA TRP A 94 -8.99 -8.25 3.26
C TRP A 94 -8.45 -7.10 2.43
N ILE A 95 -7.51 -6.34 3.00
CA ILE A 95 -6.92 -5.16 2.39
C ILE A 95 -5.41 -5.32 2.19
N VAL A 96 -4.86 -4.51 1.29
CA VAL A 96 -3.39 -4.38 1.11
C VAL A 96 -2.97 -2.94 1.39
N ALA A 97 -1.70 -2.74 1.76
CA ALA A 97 -1.15 -1.41 1.92
C ALA A 97 0.23 -1.28 1.27
N ALA A 98 0.51 -0.09 0.76
CA ALA A 98 1.82 0.31 0.24
C ALA A 98 2.21 1.62 0.93
N LEU A 99 3.23 1.59 1.77
CA LEU A 99 3.65 2.72 2.61
C LEU A 99 5.01 3.25 2.14
N LEU A 100 5.02 4.47 1.61
CA LEU A 100 6.26 5.19 1.35
C LEU A 100 6.93 5.64 2.68
N PRO A 101 8.26 5.75 2.71
CA PRO A 101 9.00 6.18 3.90
C PRO A 101 8.70 7.64 4.26
N LEU A 102 9.04 8.00 5.51
CA LEU A 102 8.85 9.35 6.07
C LEU A 102 10.01 10.29 5.75
#